data_AF-A0A920V4C1-F1
#
_entry.id   AF-A0A920V4C1-F1
#
_cell.length_a   1.000
_cell.length_b   1.000
_cell.length_c   1.000
_cell.angle_alpha   90.00
_cell.angle_beta   90.00
_cell.angle_gamma   90.00
#
_symmetry.space_group_name_H-M   'P 1'
#
loop_
_entity.id
_entity.type
_entity.pdbx_description
1 polymer ?
#
loop_
_entity_poly.entity_id
_entity_poly.type
_entity_poly.pdbx_seq_one_letter_code
_entity_poly.pdbx_strand_id
1 'polypeptide(L)'
;MLVEDPERSPDELPGIGKDLAEKITSIVETGRLDQLDELREQVPPEVVAMLRIPGLGPKKVGVLFKDLGIESLDALEAAANEGVIAERKGFGAKTEQSILEGIPIARHGSTRTWLATARVAVDRIVEDLSELESVTRSAWPAAAAG
;
A
#
# COMPACT_ATOMS: atom_id res chain seq x y z
N MET A 1 -22.33 -7.80 7.95
CA MET A 1 -22.79 -8.49 6.72
C MET A 1 -22.43 -9.98 6.67
N LEU A 2 -21.17 -10.42 6.86
CA LEU A 2 -20.87 -11.84 7.18
C LEU A 2 -20.80 -12.10 8.70
N VAL A 3 -20.40 -11.07 9.46
CA VAL A 3 -20.40 -11.10 10.93
C VAL A 3 -21.82 -11.14 11.53
N GLU A 4 -22.82 -10.77 10.74
CA GLU A 4 -24.22 -10.69 11.19
C GLU A 4 -25.01 -11.97 10.87
N ASP A 5 -24.50 -12.80 9.95
CA ASP A 5 -25.10 -14.08 9.56
C ASP A 5 -23.99 -15.08 9.19
N PRO A 6 -23.51 -15.89 10.15
CA PRO A 6 -22.38 -16.78 9.98
C PRO A 6 -22.69 -18.01 9.09
N GLU A 7 -23.97 -18.29 8.80
CA GLU A 7 -24.34 -19.39 7.89
C GLU A 7 -24.45 -18.93 6.43
N ARG A 8 -24.39 -17.61 6.19
CA ARG A 8 -24.43 -17.06 4.84
C ARG A 8 -23.16 -17.38 4.08
N SER A 9 -23.31 -18.05 2.93
CA SER A 9 -22.18 -18.38 2.08
C SER A 9 -21.59 -17.13 1.40
N PRO A 10 -20.26 -16.92 1.39
CA PRO A 10 -19.64 -15.74 0.80
C PRO A 10 -19.91 -15.55 -0.70
N ASP A 11 -20.17 -16.61 -1.47
CA ASP A 11 -20.45 -16.54 -2.92
C ASP A 11 -21.83 -15.94 -3.26
N GLU A 12 -22.68 -15.70 -2.25
CA GLU A 12 -23.89 -14.90 -2.42
C GLU A 12 -23.62 -13.38 -2.49
N LEU A 13 -22.37 -12.98 -2.24
CA LEU A 13 -21.97 -11.58 -2.29
C LEU A 13 -21.61 -11.17 -3.72
N PRO A 14 -22.16 -10.05 -4.23
CA PRO A 14 -21.81 -9.55 -5.56
C PRO A 14 -20.29 -9.39 -5.73
N GLY A 15 -19.74 -10.00 -6.76
CA GLY A 15 -18.30 -9.99 -7.05
C GLY A 15 -17.49 -11.12 -6.37
N ILE A 16 -18.12 -12.00 -5.60
CA ILE A 16 -17.48 -13.16 -4.98
C ILE A 16 -17.95 -14.44 -5.68
N GLY A 17 -17.05 -15.07 -6.42
CA GLY A 17 -17.26 -16.41 -6.98
C GLY A 17 -16.76 -17.50 -6.04
N LYS A 18 -16.99 -18.77 -6.41
CA LYS A 18 -16.61 -19.95 -5.61
C LYS A 18 -15.16 -19.94 -5.14
N ASP A 19 -14.21 -19.65 -6.04
CA ASP A 19 -12.77 -19.59 -5.70
C ASP A 19 -12.47 -18.55 -4.60
N LEU A 20 -13.09 -17.37 -4.68
CA LEU A 20 -12.89 -16.34 -3.66
C LEU A 20 -13.61 -16.70 -2.34
N ALA A 21 -14.78 -17.33 -2.43
CA ALA A 21 -15.50 -17.82 -1.26
C ALA A 21 -14.70 -18.89 -0.51
N GLU A 22 -14.10 -19.86 -1.21
CA GLU A 22 -13.23 -20.88 -0.63
C GLU A 22 -12.01 -20.25 0.08
N LYS A 23 -11.38 -19.24 -0.53
CA LYS A 23 -10.27 -18.51 0.09
C LYS A 23 -10.69 -17.74 1.33
N ILE A 24 -11.85 -17.09 1.30
CA ILE A 24 -12.41 -16.38 2.46
C ILE A 24 -12.67 -17.37 3.59
N THR A 25 -13.33 -18.49 3.31
CA THR A 25 -13.60 -19.55 4.30
C THR A 25 -12.31 -20.07 4.90
N SER A 26 -11.29 -20.38 4.08
CA SER A 26 -9.97 -20.82 4.54
C SER A 26 -9.34 -19.82 5.52
N ILE A 27 -9.37 -18.52 5.20
CA ILE A 27 -8.83 -17.47 6.08
C ILE A 27 -9.62 -17.36 7.38
N VAL A 28 -10.96 -17.47 7.33
CA VAL A 28 -11.81 -17.38 8.52
C VAL A 28 -11.57 -18.57 9.46
N GLU A 29 -11.45 -19.78 8.92
CA GLU A 29 -11.30 -21.01 9.70
C GLU A 29 -9.88 -21.20 10.24
N THR A 30 -8.86 -20.87 9.44
CA THR A 30 -7.46 -21.19 9.75
C THR A 30 -6.61 -19.98 10.11
N GLY A 31 -7.10 -18.76 9.84
CA GLY A 31 -6.30 -17.54 9.92
C GLY A 31 -5.22 -17.41 8.84
N ARG A 32 -5.20 -18.31 7.84
CA ARG A 32 -4.13 -18.45 6.85
C ARG A 32 -4.69 -18.70 5.45
N LEU A 33 -3.88 -18.41 4.43
CA LEU A 33 -4.11 -18.82 3.05
C LEU A 33 -2.79 -19.29 2.43
N ASP A 34 -2.63 -20.59 2.21
CA ASP A 34 -1.36 -21.16 1.75
C ASP A 34 -0.89 -20.58 0.42
N GLN A 35 -1.81 -20.34 -0.51
CA GLN A 35 -1.49 -19.67 -1.79
C GLN A 35 -0.85 -18.28 -1.59
N LEU A 36 -1.25 -17.54 -0.56
CA LEU A 36 -0.66 -16.23 -0.27
C LEU A 36 0.77 -16.39 0.23
N ASP A 37 1.06 -17.43 1.01
CA ASP A 37 2.40 -17.67 1.53
C ASP A 37 3.34 -18.15 0.44
N GLU A 38 2.90 -19.05 -0.45
CA GLU A 38 3.65 -19.45 -1.64
C GLU A 38 4.01 -18.25 -2.55
N LEU A 39 3.10 -17.28 -2.68
CA LEU A 39 3.37 -16.07 -3.46
C LEU A 39 4.35 -15.12 -2.75
N ARG A 40 4.32 -15.06 -1.42
CA ARG A 40 5.27 -14.27 -0.62
C ARG A 40 6.68 -14.83 -0.67
N GLU A 41 6.84 -16.14 -0.80
CA GLU A 41 8.15 -16.77 -0.97
C GLU A 41 8.79 -16.42 -2.33
N GLN A 42 7.99 -16.13 -3.35
CA GLN A 42 8.46 -15.81 -4.69
C GLN A 42 8.89 -14.34 -4.87
N VAL A 43 8.46 -13.44 -4.00
CA VAL A 43 8.71 -12.00 -4.14
C VAL A 43 9.23 -11.43 -2.81
N PRO A 44 10.47 -10.93 -2.77
CA PRO A 44 11.02 -10.34 -1.55
C PRO A 44 10.13 -9.21 -1.01
N PRO A 45 9.95 -9.10 0.32
CA PRO A 45 9.14 -8.04 0.93
C PRO A 45 9.57 -6.63 0.53
N GLU A 46 10.86 -6.43 0.26
CA GLU A 46 11.43 -5.15 -0.16
C GLU A 46 11.00 -4.75 -1.58
N VAL A 47 10.83 -5.73 -2.49
CA VAL A 47 10.23 -5.51 -3.81
C VAL A 47 8.78 -5.05 -3.66
N VAL A 48 8.02 -5.66 -2.75
CA VAL A 48 6.65 -5.22 -2.44
C VAL A 48 6.65 -3.80 -1.84
N ALA A 49 7.64 -3.45 -1.02
CA ALA A 49 7.76 -2.12 -0.43
C ALA A 49 7.93 -1.01 -1.48
N MET A 50 8.49 -1.32 -2.66
CA MET A 50 8.60 -0.37 -3.78
C MET A 50 7.23 0.13 -4.26
N LEU A 51 6.15 -0.63 -4.06
CA LEU A 51 4.78 -0.21 -4.41
C LEU A 51 4.29 0.98 -3.56
N ARG A 52 4.96 1.31 -2.46
CA ARG A 52 4.66 2.50 -1.66
C ARG A 52 5.15 3.78 -2.33
N ILE A 53 6.03 3.68 -3.32
CA ILE A 53 6.58 4.82 -4.05
C ILE A 53 5.51 5.34 -5.03
N PRO A 54 5.11 6.62 -4.94
CA PRO A 54 4.16 7.20 -5.88
C PRO A 54 4.61 7.04 -7.33
N GLY A 55 3.72 6.53 -8.18
CA GLY A 55 4.01 6.31 -9.61
C GLY A 55 4.70 4.98 -9.96
N LEU A 56 5.05 4.15 -8.96
CA LEU A 56 5.52 2.77 -9.15
C LEU A 56 4.39 1.76 -8.91
N GLY A 57 3.72 1.36 -9.98
CA GLY A 57 2.74 0.26 -9.95
C GLY A 57 3.38 -1.12 -10.15
N PRO A 58 2.61 -2.22 -9.96
CA PRO A 58 3.11 -3.60 -10.06
C PRO A 58 3.84 -3.92 -11.35
N LYS A 59 3.42 -3.33 -12.48
CA LYS A 59 4.08 -3.53 -13.77
C LYS A 59 5.50 -2.95 -13.81
N LYS A 60 5.70 -1.74 -13.27
CA LYS A 60 7.02 -1.10 -13.23
C LYS A 60 7.92 -1.79 -12.20
N VAL A 61 7.39 -2.09 -11.02
CA VAL A 61 8.13 -2.85 -9.99
C VAL A 61 8.53 -4.22 -10.53
N GLY A 62 7.66 -4.89 -11.28
CA GLY A 62 7.99 -6.15 -11.95
C GLY A 62 9.16 -6.05 -12.93
N VAL A 63 9.30 -4.94 -13.67
CA VAL A 63 10.45 -4.67 -14.55
C VAL A 63 11.71 -4.41 -13.73
N LEU A 64 11.63 -3.61 -12.67
CA LEU A 64 12.78 -3.34 -11.79
C LEU A 64 13.30 -4.64 -11.15
N PHE A 65 12.40 -5.50 -10.70
CA PHE A 65 12.75 -6.78 -10.11
C PHE A 65 13.27 -7.78 -11.15
N LYS A 66 12.51 -8.05 -12.21
CA LYS A 66 12.83 -9.14 -13.16
C LYS A 66 13.90 -8.78 -14.18
N ASP A 67 13.89 -7.55 -14.68
CA ASP A 67 14.77 -7.14 -15.79
C ASP A 67 16.03 -6.45 -15.27
N LEU A 68 15.95 -5.77 -14.12
CA LEU A 68 17.08 -5.08 -13.50
C LEU A 68 17.64 -5.79 -12.26
N GLY A 69 16.99 -6.85 -11.78
CA GLY A 69 17.48 -7.61 -10.61
C GLY A 69 17.46 -6.80 -9.31
N ILE A 70 16.62 -5.75 -9.23
CA ILE A 70 16.55 -4.89 -8.06
C ILE A 70 15.63 -5.55 -7.04
N GLU A 71 16.23 -6.08 -5.97
CA GLU A 71 15.52 -6.80 -4.91
C GLU A 71 15.34 -5.99 -3.63
N SER A 72 16.04 -4.86 -3.49
CA SER A 72 16.04 -4.02 -2.28
C SER A 72 15.85 -2.53 -2.57
N LEU A 73 15.45 -1.77 -1.55
CA LEU A 73 15.36 -0.30 -1.64
C LEU A 73 16.73 0.36 -1.78
N ASP A 74 17.79 -0.23 -1.22
CA ASP A 74 19.17 0.23 -1.40
C ASP A 74 19.63 0.06 -2.85
N ALA A 75 19.37 -1.10 -3.45
CA ALA A 75 19.68 -1.37 -4.85
C ALA A 75 18.87 -0.44 -5.78
N LEU A 76 17.61 -0.16 -5.42
CA LEU A 76 16.78 0.78 -6.16
C LEU A 76 17.35 2.20 -6.11
N GLU A 77 17.82 2.64 -4.94
CA GLU A 77 18.43 3.95 -4.75
C GLU A 77 19.73 4.08 -5.55
N ALA A 78 20.60 3.08 -5.50
CA ALA A 78 21.83 3.06 -6.28
C ALA A 78 21.54 3.13 -7.79
N ALA A 79 20.63 2.27 -8.29
CA ALA A 79 20.26 2.26 -9.70
C ALA A 79 19.61 3.58 -10.16
N ALA A 80 18.82 4.23 -9.31
CA ALA A 80 18.24 5.53 -9.62
C ALA A 80 19.29 6.64 -9.67
N ASN A 81 20.27 6.63 -8.76
CA ASN A 81 21.37 7.60 -8.74
C ASN A 81 22.34 7.42 -9.91
N GLU A 82 22.51 6.20 -10.39
CA GLU A 82 23.32 5.88 -11.57
C GLU A 82 22.62 6.21 -12.91
N GLY A 83 21.33 6.56 -12.88
CA GLY A 83 20.57 6.92 -14.08
C GLY A 83 20.10 5.73 -14.93
N VAL A 84 20.38 4.49 -14.50
CA VAL A 84 20.07 3.28 -15.28
C VAL A 84 18.58 2.96 -15.32
N ILE A 85 17.79 3.51 -14.40
CA ILE A 85 16.33 3.31 -14.39
C ILE A 85 15.69 4.16 -15.49
N ALA A 86 16.13 5.41 -15.68
CA ALA A 86 15.60 6.31 -16.70
C ALA A 86 15.75 5.75 -18.12
N GLU A 87 16.78 4.94 -18.39
CA GLU A 87 17.03 4.30 -19.68
C GLU A 87 15.99 3.21 -20.03
N ARG A 88 15.23 2.71 -19.05
CA ARG A 88 14.22 1.68 -19.28
C ARG A 88 12.94 2.28 -19.87
N LYS A 89 12.40 1.56 -20.86
CA LYS A 89 11.15 1.93 -21.54
C LYS A 89 10.03 2.11 -20.51
N GLY A 90 9.48 3.33 -20.43
CA GLY A 90 8.37 3.67 -19.53
C GLY A 90 8.77 4.23 -18.16
N PHE A 91 10.07 4.41 -17.90
CA PHE A 91 10.56 5.08 -16.69
C PHE A 91 10.93 6.53 -16.99
N GLY A 92 12.01 6.79 -17.73
CA GLY A 92 12.48 8.15 -18.01
C GLY A 92 12.85 8.95 -16.74
N ALA A 93 13.44 10.13 -16.95
CA ALA A 93 14.00 10.95 -15.86
C ALA A 93 12.97 11.33 -14.78
N LYS A 94 11.71 11.60 -15.17
CA LYS A 94 10.66 11.96 -14.21
C LYS A 94 10.32 10.80 -13.26
N THR A 95 10.21 9.57 -13.77
CA THR A 95 9.92 8.42 -12.89
C THR A 95 11.10 8.16 -11.97
N GLU A 96 12.34 8.24 -12.48
CA GLU A 96 13.53 8.06 -11.66
C GLU A 96 13.64 9.08 -10.53
N GLN A 97 13.35 10.35 -10.81
CA GLN A 97 13.26 11.37 -9.78
C GLN A 97 12.15 11.07 -8.75
N SER A 98 10.95 10.68 -9.19
CA SER A 98 9.87 10.27 -8.27
C SER A 98 10.25 9.02 -7.45
N ILE A 99 11.10 8.15 -7.98
CA ILE A 99 11.65 7.02 -7.24
C ILE A 99 12.52 7.52 -6.09
N LEU A 100 13.52 8.36 -6.38
CA LEU A 100 14.41 8.92 -5.36
C LEU A 100 13.63 9.66 -4.27
N GLU A 101 12.66 10.48 -4.66
CA GLU A 101 11.80 11.23 -3.72
C GLU A 101 10.89 10.31 -2.87
N GLY A 102 10.49 9.15 -3.41
CA GLY A 102 9.60 8.21 -2.73
C GLY A 102 10.30 7.13 -1.89
N ILE A 103 11.61 6.90 -2.07
CA ILE A 103 12.37 5.92 -1.29
C ILE A 103 12.26 6.15 0.23
N PRO A 104 12.35 7.39 0.76
CA PRO A 104 12.15 7.64 2.18
C PRO A 104 10.78 7.15 2.68
N ILE A 105 9.73 7.34 1.87
CA ILE A 105 8.35 6.89 2.19
C ILE A 105 8.31 5.35 2.23
N ALA A 106 8.93 4.70 1.25
CA ALA A 106 8.98 3.25 1.18
C ALA A 106 9.74 2.61 2.36
N ARG A 107 10.88 3.20 2.75
CA ARG A 107 11.74 2.76 3.87
C ARG A 107 11.05 2.90 5.21
N HIS A 108 10.46 4.06 5.48
CA HIS A 108 9.92 4.35 6.80
C HIS A 108 8.58 3.66 7.04
N GLY A 109 7.81 3.36 5.99
CA GLY A 109 6.42 2.94 6.16
C GLY A 109 5.66 3.93 7.05
N SER A 110 4.57 3.50 7.68
CA SER A 110 3.87 4.34 8.66
C SER A 110 4.69 4.43 9.95
N THR A 111 5.50 5.49 10.09
CA THR A 111 6.19 5.80 11.34
C THR A 111 5.27 6.50 12.33
N ARG A 112 5.56 6.33 13.62
CA ARG A 112 4.90 7.09 14.69
C ARG A 112 5.45 8.51 14.68
N THR A 113 4.56 9.48 14.79
CA THR A 113 4.91 10.89 15.01
C THR A 113 4.32 11.36 16.34
N TRP A 114 4.83 12.48 16.87
CA TRP A 114 4.29 13.08 18.07
C TRP A 114 2.88 13.59 17.84
N LEU A 115 1.99 13.38 18.80
CA LEU A 115 0.60 13.83 18.71
C LEU A 115 0.51 15.33 18.45
N ALA A 116 1.36 16.13 19.10
CA ALA A 116 1.42 17.57 18.91
C ALA A 116 1.76 17.96 17.45
N THR A 117 2.69 17.23 16.82
CA THR A 117 3.07 17.45 15.41
C THR A 117 1.93 17.04 14.47
N ALA A 118 1.32 15.88 14.72
CA ALA A 118 0.18 15.42 13.93
C ALA A 118 -1.02 16.37 14.04
N ARG A 119 -1.29 16.92 15.24
CA ARG A 119 -2.44 17.79 15.53
C ARG A 119 -2.53 18.97 14.56
N VAL A 120 -1.40 19.62 14.26
CA VAL A 120 -1.36 20.77 13.34
C VAL A 120 -1.85 20.38 11.94
N ALA A 121 -1.43 19.24 11.42
CA ALA A 121 -1.86 18.76 10.11
C ALA A 121 -3.32 18.30 10.13
N VAL A 122 -3.74 17.62 11.20
CA VAL A 122 -5.10 17.08 11.32
C VAL A 122 -6.14 18.18 11.50
N ASP A 123 -5.88 19.19 12.32
CA ASP A 123 -6.82 20.29 12.55
C ASP A 123 -7.13 21.02 11.24
N ARG A 124 -6.11 21.26 10.40
CA ARG A 124 -6.31 21.82 9.06
C ARG A 124 -7.18 20.95 8.17
N ILE A 125 -6.94 19.64 8.15
CA ILE A 125 -7.77 18.71 7.35
C ILE A 125 -9.22 18.69 7.86
N VAL A 126 -9.43 18.73 9.18
CA VAL A 126 -10.77 18.76 9.78
C VAL A 126 -11.51 20.04 9.42
N GLU A 127 -10.81 21.17 9.46
CA GLU A 127 -11.31 22.49 9.04
C GLU A 127 -11.69 22.48 7.56
N ASP A 128 -10.77 22.12 6.66
CA ASP A 128 -11.03 22.03 5.21
C ASP A 128 -12.23 21.11 4.90
N LEU A 129 -12.37 19.99 5.61
CA LEU A 129 -13.51 19.07 5.44
C LEU A 129 -14.83 19.63 5.99
N SER A 130 -14.77 20.47 7.04
CA SER A 130 -15.97 21.04 7.66
C SER A 130 -16.63 22.13 6.81
N GLU A 131 -15.90 22.71 5.85
CA GLU A 131 -16.41 23.70 4.90
C GLU A 131 -17.23 23.08 3.76
N LEU A 132 -17.15 21.75 3.59
CA LEU A 132 -17.86 21.05 2.52
C LEU A 132 -19.32 20.81 2.93
N GLU A 133 -20.28 21.33 2.16
CA GLU A 133 -21.72 21.13 2.42
C GLU A 133 -22.16 19.66 2.47
N SER A 134 -21.42 18.76 1.80
CA SER A 134 -21.68 17.32 1.80
C SER A 134 -21.21 16.61 3.08
N VAL A 135 -20.42 17.28 3.93
CA VAL A 135 -19.86 16.70 5.14
C VAL A 135 -20.73 17.08 6.34
N THR A 136 -21.43 16.08 6.91
CA THR A 136 -22.27 16.29 8.11
C THR A 136 -21.44 16.43 9.39
N ARG A 137 -20.27 15.78 9.45
CA ARG A 137 -19.37 15.83 10.61
C ARG A 137 -17.93 15.45 10.23
N SER A 138 -16.97 16.29 10.60
CA SER A 138 -15.54 15.98 10.60
C SER A 138 -15.00 16.16 12.03
N ALA A 139 -14.19 15.20 12.49
CA ALA A 139 -13.52 15.28 13.79
C ALA A 139 -12.33 14.31 13.83
N TRP A 140 -11.32 14.63 14.63
CA TRP A 140 -10.25 13.69 14.91
C TRP A 140 -10.60 12.79 16.11
N PRO A 141 -10.85 11.48 15.92
CA PRO A 141 -11.24 10.59 17.02
C PRO A 141 -10.19 10.45 18.12
N ALA A 142 -8.89 10.66 17.83
CA ALA A 142 -7.84 10.57 18.84
C ALA A 142 -7.82 11.77 19.82
N ALA A 143 -8.54 12.85 19.52
CA ALA A 143 -8.64 14.03 20.39
C ALA A 143 -9.73 13.90 21.47
N ALA A 144 -10.54 12.83 21.45
CA ALA A 144 -11.65 12.61 22.40
C ALA A 144 -11.23 11.92 23.71
N ALA A 145 -9.96 11.57 23.87
CA ALA A 145 -9.41 11.02 25.12
C ALA A 145 -8.71 12.13 25.92
N GLY A 146 -9.51 12.96 26.60
CA GLY A 146 -9.06 14.04 27.47
C GLY A 146 -10.13 14.38 28.48
#